data_AF-A0A925HYH0-F1
#
_entry.id   AF-A0A925HYH0-F1
#
_cell.length_a   1.000
_cell.length_b   1.000
_cell.length_c   1.000
_cell.angle_alpha   90.00
_cell.angle_beta   90.00
_cell.angle_gamma   90.00
#
_symmetry.space_group_name_H-M   'P 1'
#
loop_
_entity.id
_entity.type
_entity.pdbx_description
1 polymer ?
#
loop_
_entity_poly.entity_id
_entity_poly.type
_entity_poly.pdbx_seq_one_letter_code
_entity_poly.pdbx_strand_id
1 'polypeptide(L)'
;AFAGRLAERGFITFSPQNLYIGKDRFRTLQRKANPLGKTLFSVIVPQHQQICNWLETLPMVDKDRIAFYGLSYGGKSAMRIPPLVKNYCLSICSADFNEWVTKNASTRLGMSYVWTGEYEIFEFDLGSTFNYAEMAALICPRPFMVERGHTDGVSEDWWVSYEYAKVFYNYSHRLKLADRCELEVFDGPHKINGVKTYEFLHKHLKWPPPK
;
A
#
# COMPACT_ATOMS: atom_id res chain seq x y z
N ALA A 1 11.30 5.84 -15.29
CA ALA A 1 10.10 5.42 -14.53
C ALA A 1 10.50 4.35 -13.51
N PHE A 2 9.87 4.32 -12.33
CA PHE A 2 10.21 3.40 -11.24
C PHE A 2 10.21 1.90 -11.65
N ALA A 3 9.21 1.46 -12.43
CA ALA A 3 9.14 0.08 -12.91
C ALA A 3 10.36 -0.32 -13.76
N GLY A 4 10.89 0.60 -14.59
CA GLY A 4 12.11 0.34 -15.36
C GLY A 4 13.32 0.04 -14.48
N ARG A 5 13.45 0.73 -13.34
CA ARG A 5 14.53 0.50 -12.36
C ARG A 5 14.42 -0.85 -11.66
N LEU A 6 13.20 -1.36 -11.45
CA LEU A 6 13.00 -2.73 -10.97
C LEU A 6 13.35 -3.77 -12.03
N ALA A 7 12.99 -3.51 -13.30
CA ALA A 7 13.35 -4.39 -14.41
C ALA A 7 14.87 -4.49 -14.61
N GLU A 8 15.59 -3.37 -14.52
CA GLU A 8 17.06 -3.31 -14.52
C GLU A 8 17.70 -4.15 -13.39
N ARG A 9 16.95 -4.40 -12.30
CA ARG A 9 17.38 -5.23 -11.16
C ARG A 9 17.03 -6.71 -11.31
N GLY A 10 16.40 -7.10 -12.42
CA GLY A 10 16.02 -8.48 -12.72
C GLY A 10 14.63 -8.88 -12.24
N PHE A 11 13.79 -7.94 -11.81
CA PHE A 11 12.39 -8.22 -11.47
C PHE A 11 11.48 -8.09 -12.68
N ILE A 12 10.46 -8.94 -12.76
CA ILE A 12 9.35 -8.74 -13.69
C ILE A 12 8.42 -7.67 -13.11
N THR A 13 8.15 -6.62 -13.89
CA THR A 13 7.19 -5.58 -13.49
C THR A 13 5.90 -5.69 -14.26
N PHE A 14 4.79 -5.73 -13.54
CA PHE A 14 3.45 -5.62 -14.10
C PHE A 14 2.75 -4.40 -13.48
N SER A 15 2.24 -3.50 -14.30
CA SER A 15 1.61 -2.24 -13.87
C SER A 15 0.17 -2.17 -14.37
N PRO A 16 -0.78 -2.83 -13.68
CA PRO A 16 -2.18 -2.84 -14.11
C PRO A 16 -2.81 -1.46 -13.96
N GLN A 17 -3.77 -1.17 -14.84
CA GLN A 17 -4.66 -0.04 -14.65
C GLN A 17 -5.72 -0.39 -13.61
N ASN A 18 -5.72 0.32 -12.49
CA ASN A 18 -6.73 0.20 -11.45
C ASN A 18 -7.85 1.23 -11.62
N LEU A 19 -8.98 0.96 -10.97
CA LEU A 19 -10.23 1.74 -11.07
C LEU A 19 -10.21 3.04 -10.25
N TYR A 20 -9.11 3.79 -10.27
CA TYR A 20 -8.98 5.10 -9.61
C TYR A 20 -8.48 6.20 -10.57
N ILE A 21 -8.92 6.13 -11.83
CA ILE A 21 -8.59 7.10 -12.88
C ILE A 21 -9.81 7.85 -13.40
N GLY A 22 -9.56 8.98 -14.06
CA GLY A 22 -10.61 9.78 -14.68
C GLY A 22 -11.35 10.70 -13.70
N LYS A 23 -10.68 11.12 -12.62
CA LYS A 23 -11.21 12.07 -11.61
C LYS A 23 -12.59 11.62 -11.13
N ASP A 24 -13.65 12.39 -11.37
CA ASP A 24 -14.98 12.08 -10.84
C ASP A 24 -15.64 10.84 -11.48
N ARG A 25 -15.10 10.31 -12.58
CA ARG A 25 -15.61 9.08 -13.19
C ARG A 25 -15.55 7.92 -12.21
N PHE A 26 -14.40 7.66 -11.58
CA PHE A 26 -14.29 6.56 -10.63
C PHE A 26 -14.95 6.88 -9.28
N ARG A 27 -14.94 8.15 -8.85
CA ARG A 27 -15.63 8.57 -7.64
C ARG A 27 -17.14 8.37 -7.71
N THR A 28 -17.72 8.60 -8.90
CA THR A 28 -19.12 8.30 -9.17
C THR A 28 -19.40 6.80 -9.09
N LEU A 29 -18.46 5.94 -9.49
CA LEU A 29 -18.58 4.49 -9.32
C LEU A 29 -18.58 4.11 -7.85
N GLN A 30 -17.68 4.66 -7.02
CA GLN A 30 -17.70 4.46 -5.56
C GLN A 30 -19.04 4.87 -4.96
N ARG A 31 -19.53 6.08 -5.31
CA ARG A 31 -20.83 6.57 -4.83
C ARG A 31 -21.98 5.62 -5.21
N LYS A 32 -21.96 5.04 -6.42
CA LYS A 32 -22.97 4.07 -6.87
C LYS A 32 -22.81 2.69 -6.20
N ALA A 33 -21.60 2.30 -5.84
CA ALA A 33 -21.32 1.04 -5.17
C ALA A 33 -21.83 1.04 -3.72
N ASN A 34 -21.71 2.17 -3.00
CA ASN A 34 -22.05 2.27 -1.58
C ASN A 34 -23.51 1.85 -1.25
N PRO A 35 -24.56 2.31 -1.98
CA PRO A 35 -25.94 1.84 -1.77
C PRO A 35 -26.16 0.34 -1.98
N LEU A 36 -25.25 -0.32 -2.71
CA LEU A 36 -25.26 -1.77 -2.93
C LEU A 36 -24.48 -2.53 -1.86
N GLY A 37 -24.02 -1.86 -0.80
CA GLY A 37 -23.13 -2.43 0.22
C GLY A 37 -21.75 -2.79 -0.34
N LYS A 38 -21.31 -2.15 -1.42
CA LYS A 38 -20.03 -2.41 -2.10
C LYS A 38 -19.14 -1.17 -2.06
N THR A 39 -17.86 -1.38 -2.29
CA THR A 39 -16.86 -0.32 -2.47
C THR A 39 -16.10 -0.52 -3.77
N LEU A 40 -15.24 0.43 -4.12
CA LEU A 40 -14.31 0.35 -5.23
C LEU A 40 -13.42 -0.90 -5.11
N PHE A 41 -13.00 -1.23 -3.88
CA PHE A 41 -12.22 -2.43 -3.61
C PHE A 41 -13.02 -3.73 -3.78
N SER A 42 -14.36 -3.70 -3.72
CA SER A 42 -15.18 -4.87 -4.11
C SER A 42 -15.00 -5.25 -5.60
N VAL A 43 -14.49 -4.34 -6.44
CA VAL A 43 -14.14 -4.60 -7.84
C VAL A 43 -12.64 -4.82 -8.01
N ILE A 44 -11.81 -3.99 -7.36
CA ILE A 44 -10.35 -4.05 -7.52
C ILE A 44 -9.76 -5.33 -6.92
N VAL A 45 -10.28 -5.84 -5.79
CA VAL A 45 -9.76 -7.07 -5.16
C VAL A 45 -9.89 -8.29 -6.07
N PRO A 46 -11.09 -8.63 -6.62
CA PRO A 46 -11.19 -9.75 -7.56
C PRO A 46 -10.41 -9.52 -8.87
N GLN A 47 -10.27 -8.26 -9.32
CA GLN A 47 -9.37 -7.93 -10.45
C GLN A 47 -7.92 -8.34 -10.12
N HIS A 48 -7.43 -8.02 -8.93
CA HIS A 48 -6.08 -8.41 -8.49
C HIS A 48 -5.93 -9.91 -8.27
N GLN A 49 -6.95 -10.60 -7.75
CA GLN A 49 -6.94 -12.05 -7.67
C GLN A 49 -6.78 -12.67 -9.07
N GLN A 50 -7.54 -12.19 -10.05
CA GLN A 50 -7.45 -12.70 -11.42
C GLN A 50 -6.11 -12.35 -12.08
N ILE A 51 -5.54 -11.18 -11.79
CA ILE A 51 -4.19 -10.81 -12.22
C ILE A 51 -3.17 -11.81 -11.67
N CYS A 52 -3.20 -12.13 -10.37
CA CYS A 52 -2.30 -13.11 -9.78
C CYS A 52 -2.51 -14.49 -10.41
N ASN A 53 -3.75 -14.94 -10.56
CA ASN A 53 -4.07 -16.22 -11.21
C ASN A 53 -3.45 -16.30 -12.62
N TRP A 54 -3.50 -15.21 -13.39
CA TRP A 54 -2.90 -15.15 -14.72
C TRP A 54 -1.36 -15.12 -14.65
N LEU A 55 -0.77 -14.27 -13.81
CA LEU A 55 0.67 -14.16 -13.62
C LEU A 55 1.30 -15.51 -13.27
N GLU A 56 0.63 -16.30 -12.42
CA GLU A 56 1.07 -17.64 -12.01
C GLU A 56 1.08 -18.67 -13.15
N THR A 57 0.42 -18.40 -14.27
CA THR A 57 0.47 -19.28 -15.47
C THR A 57 1.68 -18.99 -16.36
N LEU A 58 2.38 -17.87 -16.15
CA LEU A 58 3.48 -17.44 -16.99
C LEU A 58 4.77 -18.17 -16.59
N PRO A 59 5.50 -18.81 -17.53
CA PRO A 59 6.66 -19.64 -17.20
C PRO A 59 7.85 -18.85 -16.63
N MET A 60 7.90 -17.54 -16.85
CA MET A 60 8.93 -16.65 -16.32
C MET A 60 8.60 -16.08 -14.93
N VAL A 61 7.38 -16.29 -14.40
CA VAL A 61 6.96 -15.78 -13.10
C VAL A 61 7.08 -16.86 -12.04
N ASP A 62 7.74 -16.53 -10.94
CA ASP A 62 7.70 -17.35 -9.73
C ASP A 62 6.47 -16.99 -8.90
N LYS A 63 5.50 -17.91 -8.85
CA LYS A 63 4.22 -17.72 -8.15
C LYS A 63 4.37 -17.42 -6.65
N ASP A 64 5.45 -17.86 -6.01
CA ASP A 64 5.65 -17.68 -4.58
C ASP A 64 6.33 -16.34 -4.26
N ARG A 65 6.69 -15.55 -5.30
CA ARG A 65 7.48 -14.31 -5.20
C ARG A 65 6.84 -13.11 -5.91
N ILE A 66 5.51 -13.01 -5.83
CA ILE A 66 4.76 -11.86 -6.36
C ILE A 66 4.64 -10.78 -5.27
N ALA A 67 5.24 -9.60 -5.46
CA ALA A 67 5.18 -8.48 -4.52
C ALA A 67 4.15 -7.41 -4.96
N PHE A 68 3.49 -6.77 -4.00
CA PHE A 68 2.70 -5.57 -4.25
C PHE A 68 3.47 -4.32 -3.82
N TYR A 69 3.60 -3.34 -4.71
CA TYR A 69 4.23 -2.05 -4.40
C TYR A 69 3.40 -0.92 -5.01
N GLY A 70 2.80 -0.10 -4.15
CA GLY A 70 1.94 0.99 -4.58
C GLY A 70 2.34 2.35 -4.01
N LEU A 71 2.11 3.38 -4.82
CA LEU A 71 2.31 4.79 -4.51
C LEU A 71 0.96 5.51 -4.39
N SER A 72 0.75 6.35 -3.38
CA SER A 72 -0.44 7.19 -3.24
C SER A 72 -1.73 6.36 -3.12
N TYR A 73 -2.71 6.54 -4.02
CA TYR A 73 -3.85 5.61 -4.14
C TYR A 73 -3.42 4.15 -4.35
N GLY A 74 -2.26 3.93 -4.98
CA GLY A 74 -1.59 2.63 -5.01
C GLY A 74 -1.11 2.18 -3.62
N GLY A 75 -0.60 3.08 -2.79
CA GLY A 75 -0.29 2.82 -1.37
C GLY A 75 -1.54 2.45 -0.57
N LYS A 76 -2.66 3.16 -0.79
CA LYS A 76 -3.97 2.78 -0.24
C LYS A 76 -4.33 1.36 -0.65
N SER A 77 -4.10 1.03 -1.92
CA SER A 77 -4.32 -0.32 -2.47
C SER A 77 -3.38 -1.37 -1.85
N ALA A 78 -2.13 -1.02 -1.54
CA ALA A 78 -1.18 -1.88 -0.84
C ALA A 78 -1.62 -2.25 0.59
N MET A 79 -2.52 -1.46 1.19
CA MET A 79 -3.13 -1.75 2.49
C MET A 79 -4.44 -2.56 2.39
N ARG A 80 -5.20 -2.46 1.29
CA ARG A 80 -6.51 -3.14 1.13
C ARG A 80 -6.44 -4.48 0.39
N ILE A 81 -5.58 -4.58 -0.63
CA ILE A 81 -5.55 -5.73 -1.54
C ILE A 81 -4.78 -6.90 -0.94
N PRO A 82 -3.53 -6.74 -0.48
CA PRO A 82 -2.74 -7.87 0.02
C PRO A 82 -3.38 -8.63 1.20
N PRO A 83 -4.12 -8.00 2.14
CA PRO A 83 -4.89 -8.75 3.14
C PRO A 83 -5.85 -9.79 2.55
N LEU A 84 -6.45 -9.50 1.39
CA LEU A 84 -7.50 -10.31 0.76
C LEU A 84 -6.97 -11.20 -0.37
N VAL A 85 -5.93 -10.77 -1.09
CA VAL A 85 -5.27 -11.53 -2.15
C VAL A 85 -3.96 -12.11 -1.59
N LYS A 86 -4.02 -13.37 -1.14
CA LYS A 86 -2.92 -14.02 -0.42
C LYS A 86 -1.71 -14.38 -1.30
N ASN A 87 -1.88 -14.37 -2.63
CA ASN A 87 -0.82 -14.61 -3.61
C ASN A 87 0.31 -13.55 -3.54
N TYR A 88 0.02 -12.34 -3.04
CA TYR A 88 1.07 -11.36 -2.79
C TYR A 88 1.92 -11.78 -1.60
N CYS A 89 3.20 -12.08 -1.82
CA CYS A 89 4.12 -12.54 -0.78
C CYS A 89 4.58 -11.41 0.16
N LEU A 90 4.51 -10.14 -0.26
CA LEU A 90 4.82 -8.96 0.53
C LEU A 90 4.06 -7.72 0.02
N SER A 91 4.00 -6.66 0.82
CA SER A 91 3.36 -5.40 0.46
C SER A 91 4.21 -4.18 0.85
N ILE A 92 4.30 -3.20 -0.04
CA ILE A 92 4.95 -1.91 0.20
C ILE A 92 3.94 -0.78 -0.03
N CYS A 93 3.72 0.02 1.02
CA CYS A 93 2.86 1.19 1.03
C CYS A 93 3.69 2.48 0.98
N SER A 94 3.69 3.16 -0.16
CA SER A 94 4.46 4.39 -0.36
C SER A 94 3.54 5.60 -0.48
N ALA A 95 3.88 6.67 0.25
CA ALA A 95 3.20 7.96 0.18
C ALA A 95 1.68 7.89 0.47
N ASP A 96 1.27 7.03 1.41
CA ASP A 96 -0.13 6.86 1.81
C ASP A 96 -0.30 6.44 3.28
N PHE A 97 0.66 5.71 3.86
CA PHE A 97 0.55 5.21 5.24
C PHE A 97 0.32 6.34 6.26
N ASN A 98 -0.70 6.21 7.11
CA ASN A 98 -1.16 7.33 7.93
C ASN A 98 -1.92 6.92 9.19
N GLU A 99 -2.10 7.87 10.11
CA GLU A 99 -3.20 7.84 11.08
C GLU A 99 -4.50 8.15 10.30
N TRP A 100 -5.17 7.09 9.86
CA TRP A 100 -6.20 7.19 8.82
C TRP A 100 -7.46 7.89 9.31
N VAL A 101 -7.85 7.66 10.57
CA VAL A 101 -9.06 8.28 11.14
C VAL A 101 -8.91 9.79 11.19
N THR A 102 -7.78 10.27 11.70
CA THR A 102 -7.48 11.71 11.80
C THR A 102 -7.29 12.32 10.42
N LYS A 103 -6.62 11.61 9.49
CA LYS A 103 -6.49 12.02 8.09
C LYS A 103 -7.84 12.20 7.39
N ASN A 104 -8.86 11.42 7.76
CA ASN A 104 -10.19 11.55 7.16
C ASN A 104 -11.09 12.57 7.84
N ALA A 105 -11.02 12.69 9.16
CA ALA A 105 -12.06 13.38 9.94
C ALA A 105 -11.60 14.72 10.55
N SER A 106 -10.31 15.04 10.56
CA SER A 106 -9.83 16.25 11.23
C SER A 106 -10.20 17.52 10.46
N THR A 107 -10.91 18.44 11.09
CA THR A 107 -11.14 19.80 10.58
C THR A 107 -10.03 20.79 10.96
N ARG A 108 -9.01 20.34 11.69
CA ARG A 108 -7.94 21.22 12.19
C ARG A 108 -6.67 21.18 11.35
N LEU A 109 -6.60 20.27 10.39
CA LEU A 109 -5.37 19.93 9.68
C LEU A 109 -5.59 20.09 8.19
N GLY A 110 -4.82 20.98 7.56
CA GLY A 110 -5.03 21.37 6.16
C GLY A 110 -4.88 20.22 5.16
N MET A 111 -4.16 19.16 5.52
CA MET A 111 -4.03 17.97 4.67
C MET A 111 -5.16 16.94 4.83
N SER A 112 -6.08 17.12 5.77
CA SER A 112 -7.20 16.19 5.99
C SER A 112 -8.14 16.14 4.79
N TYR A 113 -8.73 14.97 4.52
CA TYR A 113 -9.65 14.76 3.40
C TYR A 113 -10.95 15.58 3.51
N VAL A 114 -11.30 16.09 4.69
CA VAL A 114 -12.44 17.03 4.82
C VAL A 114 -12.23 18.33 4.02
N TRP A 115 -10.98 18.65 3.68
CA TRP A 115 -10.60 19.86 2.94
C TRP A 115 -10.27 19.61 1.47
N THR A 116 -10.41 18.37 0.99
CA THR A 116 -10.07 18.01 -0.39
C THR A 116 -11.30 17.59 -1.21
N GLY A 117 -11.13 17.49 -2.53
CA GLY A 117 -12.18 17.06 -3.46
C GLY A 117 -12.37 15.54 -3.55
N GLU A 118 -11.75 14.76 -2.67
CA GLU A 118 -11.71 13.29 -2.72
C GLU A 118 -12.88 12.67 -1.93
N TYR A 119 -14.11 13.01 -2.32
CA TYR A 119 -15.33 12.56 -1.63
C TYR A 119 -15.60 11.05 -1.67
N GLU A 120 -14.82 10.30 -2.46
CA GLU A 120 -14.86 8.84 -2.57
C GLU A 120 -14.05 8.12 -1.49
N ILE A 121 -13.15 8.84 -0.81
CA ILE A 121 -12.08 8.23 -0.01
C ILE A 121 -12.59 7.51 1.25
N PHE A 122 -13.76 7.91 1.73
CA PHE A 122 -14.40 7.42 2.94
C PHE A 122 -14.94 6.00 2.75
N GLU A 123 -14.56 5.13 3.68
CA GLU A 123 -14.98 3.73 3.75
C GLU A 123 -15.93 3.58 4.94
N PHE A 124 -17.12 3.00 4.70
CA PHE A 124 -18.16 2.88 5.72
C PHE A 124 -17.64 2.13 6.95
N ASP A 125 -17.84 2.72 8.13
CA ASP A 125 -17.48 2.18 9.45
C ASP A 125 -16.01 1.75 9.61
N LEU A 126 -15.11 2.23 8.74
CA LEU A 126 -13.72 1.84 8.84
C LEU A 126 -13.06 2.41 10.10
N GLY A 127 -13.32 3.69 10.42
CA GLY A 127 -12.63 4.38 11.51
C GLY A 127 -12.99 3.90 12.93
N SER A 128 -14.11 3.19 13.10
CA SER A 128 -14.48 2.54 14.36
C SER A 128 -13.84 1.15 14.51
N THR A 129 -13.38 0.54 13.40
CA THR A 129 -12.96 -0.86 13.34
C THR A 129 -11.45 -1.01 13.12
N PHE A 130 -10.87 -0.27 12.17
CA PHE A 130 -9.48 -0.44 11.75
C PHE A 130 -8.79 0.89 11.45
N ASN A 131 -7.50 0.96 11.78
CA ASN A 131 -6.57 1.93 11.25
C ASN A 131 -5.49 1.20 10.42
N TYR A 132 -4.47 1.93 9.94
CA TYR A 132 -3.45 1.35 9.07
C TYR A 132 -2.58 0.33 9.78
N ALA A 133 -2.36 0.47 11.09
CA ALA A 133 -1.66 -0.53 11.88
C ALA A 133 -2.42 -1.87 11.92
N GLU A 134 -3.74 -1.85 12.13
CA GLU A 134 -4.54 -3.07 12.09
C GLU A 134 -4.61 -3.67 10.68
N MET A 135 -4.66 -2.84 9.63
CA MET A 135 -4.56 -3.34 8.26
C MET A 135 -3.22 -4.03 7.99
N ALA A 136 -2.10 -3.46 8.47
CA ALA A 136 -0.79 -4.10 8.37
C ALA A 136 -0.73 -5.42 9.17
N ALA A 137 -1.47 -5.53 10.27
CA ALA A 137 -1.59 -6.78 11.02
C ALA A 137 -2.32 -7.89 10.22
N LEU A 138 -3.21 -7.54 9.28
CA LEU A 138 -3.82 -8.51 8.35
C LEU A 138 -2.86 -8.97 7.23
N ILE A 139 -1.79 -8.21 6.98
CA ILE A 139 -0.73 -8.59 6.04
C ILE A 139 0.26 -9.55 6.70
N CYS A 140 0.55 -9.32 7.97
CA CYS A 140 1.39 -10.16 8.83
C CYS A 140 0.99 -11.65 8.74
N PRO A 141 1.94 -12.60 8.67
CA PRO A 141 3.38 -12.49 8.88
C PRO A 141 4.21 -12.20 7.61
N ARG A 142 3.55 -11.81 6.50
CA ARG A 142 4.26 -11.45 5.27
C ARG A 142 5.04 -10.14 5.44
N PRO A 143 6.16 -9.95 4.72
CA PRO A 143 6.90 -8.70 4.82
C PRO A 143 6.06 -7.48 4.42
N PHE A 144 6.23 -6.40 5.18
CA PHE A 144 5.51 -5.15 5.00
C PHE A 144 6.43 -3.94 5.14
N MET A 145 6.37 -3.00 4.20
CA MET A 145 7.20 -1.80 4.25
C MET A 145 6.39 -0.53 4.02
N VAL A 146 6.81 0.55 4.68
CA VAL A 146 6.29 1.90 4.49
C VAL A 146 7.39 2.82 3.98
N GLU A 147 7.06 3.67 3.00
CA GLU A 147 7.91 4.77 2.54
C GLU A 147 7.23 6.12 2.81
N ARG A 148 7.99 7.07 3.36
CA ARG A 148 7.55 8.42 3.71
C ARG A 148 8.57 9.48 3.28
N GLY A 149 8.16 10.39 2.40
CA GLY A 149 8.95 11.57 2.07
C GLY A 149 8.66 12.73 3.03
N HIS A 150 9.70 13.41 3.53
CA HIS A 150 9.56 14.54 4.46
C HIS A 150 8.65 15.66 3.94
N THR A 151 8.66 15.92 2.63
CA THR A 151 7.88 17.00 2.00
C THR A 151 6.63 16.50 1.28
N ASP A 152 6.23 15.25 1.52
CA ASP A 152 4.98 14.71 1.00
C ASP A 152 3.78 15.26 1.77
N GLY A 153 2.97 16.09 1.10
CA GLY A 153 1.77 16.72 1.66
C GLY A 153 0.64 15.76 2.03
N VAL A 154 0.77 14.45 1.78
CA VAL A 154 -0.24 13.46 2.21
C VAL A 154 -0.27 13.23 3.72
N SER A 155 0.85 13.39 4.43
CA SER A 155 0.93 13.13 5.87
C SER A 155 2.01 13.98 6.53
N GLU A 156 2.23 13.77 7.83
CA GLU A 156 3.35 14.28 8.63
C GLU A 156 4.21 13.11 9.13
N ASP A 157 5.51 13.30 9.30
CA ASP A 157 6.42 12.21 9.67
C ASP A 157 6.07 11.56 11.01
N TRP A 158 5.66 12.37 11.98
CA TRP A 158 5.31 11.90 13.31
C TRP A 158 4.01 11.08 13.32
N TRP A 159 3.07 11.33 12.40
CA TRP A 159 1.87 10.50 12.22
C TRP A 159 2.21 9.13 11.66
N VAL A 160 2.99 9.13 10.58
CA VAL A 160 3.45 7.88 9.97
C VAL A 160 4.24 7.07 10.99
N SER A 161 5.14 7.71 11.74
CA SER A 161 5.96 7.07 12.76
C SER A 161 5.13 6.54 13.93
N TYR A 162 4.14 7.31 14.41
CA TYR A 162 3.23 6.89 15.48
C TYR A 162 2.46 5.64 15.09
N GLU A 163 1.85 5.64 13.90
CA GLU A 163 1.07 4.50 13.44
C GLU A 163 1.97 3.29 13.11
N TYR A 164 3.15 3.53 12.53
CA TYR A 164 4.11 2.47 12.24
C TYR A 164 4.70 1.85 13.51
N ALA A 165 4.85 2.60 14.61
CA ALA A 165 5.32 2.05 15.88
C ALA A 165 4.45 0.89 16.38
N LYS A 166 3.13 0.92 16.13
CA LYS A 166 2.21 -0.18 16.44
C LYS A 166 2.48 -1.41 15.56
N VAL A 167 2.76 -1.20 14.27
CA VAL A 167 3.16 -2.26 13.33
C VAL A 167 4.46 -2.90 13.80
N PHE A 168 5.48 -2.08 14.09
CA PHE A 168 6.77 -2.55 14.57
C PHE A 168 6.65 -3.32 15.88
N TYR A 169 5.84 -2.84 16.84
CA TYR A 169 5.57 -3.57 18.08
C TYR A 169 4.97 -4.96 17.80
N ASN A 170 4.00 -5.07 16.89
CA ASN A 170 3.40 -6.35 16.53
C ASN A 170 4.41 -7.31 15.86
N TYR A 171 5.11 -6.85 14.82
CA TYR A 171 6.09 -7.67 14.11
C TYR A 171 7.28 -8.02 15.01
N SER A 172 7.92 -7.03 15.62
CA SER A 172 9.14 -7.20 16.41
C SER A 172 8.87 -7.85 17.77
N HIS A 173 8.07 -7.21 18.62
CA HIS A 173 7.93 -7.64 20.02
C HIS A 173 7.03 -8.86 20.16
N ARG A 174 5.82 -8.83 19.57
CA ARG A 174 4.83 -9.91 19.76
C ARG A 174 5.17 -11.18 18.96
N LEU A 175 5.64 -11.02 17.73
CA LEU A 175 5.79 -12.14 16.78
C LEU A 175 7.24 -12.52 16.47
N LYS A 176 8.22 -11.72 16.90
CA LYS A 176 9.66 -11.96 16.65
C LYS A 176 10.02 -11.98 15.16
N LEU A 177 9.38 -11.12 14.38
CA LEU A 177 9.51 -10.93 12.93
C LEU A 177 10.01 -9.51 12.59
N ALA A 178 10.89 -8.94 13.42
CA ALA A 178 11.41 -7.58 13.22
C ALA A 178 12.07 -7.40 11.85
N ASP A 179 12.64 -8.48 11.30
CA ASP A 179 13.29 -8.50 10.00
C ASP A 179 12.31 -8.45 8.81
N ARG A 180 10.99 -8.47 9.05
CA ARG A 180 9.93 -8.46 8.03
C ARG A 180 9.15 -7.16 7.95
N CYS A 181 9.46 -6.17 8.78
CA CYS A 181 8.83 -4.86 8.69
C CYS A 181 9.87 -3.74 8.57
N GLU A 182 9.63 -2.78 7.70
CA GLU A 182 10.52 -1.62 7.54
C GLU A 182 9.76 -0.30 7.32
N LEU A 183 10.30 0.79 7.87
CA LEU A 183 9.88 2.17 7.56
C LEU A 183 11.10 2.91 7.02
N GLU A 184 10.96 3.44 5.82
CA GLU A 184 11.91 4.38 5.23
C GLU A 184 11.32 5.79 5.27
N VAL A 185 11.98 6.69 5.99
CA VAL A 185 11.74 8.13 5.89
C VAL A 185 12.89 8.74 5.09
N PHE A 186 12.60 9.58 4.11
CA PHE A 186 13.59 10.13 3.19
C PHE A 186 13.33 11.61 2.87
N ASP A 187 14.39 12.33 2.49
CA ASP A 187 14.28 13.69 1.96
C ASP A 187 13.68 13.66 0.55
N GLY A 188 12.42 14.05 0.45
CA GLY A 188 11.75 14.14 -0.83
C GLY A 188 10.25 14.32 -0.74
N PRO A 189 9.62 14.56 -1.91
CA PRO A 189 8.20 14.85 -2.02
C PRO A 189 7.38 13.56 -2.10
N HIS A 190 6.13 13.70 -2.56
CA HIS A 190 5.22 12.60 -2.90
C HIS A 190 5.76 11.75 -4.07
N LYS A 191 6.52 10.69 -3.76
CA LYS A 191 7.11 9.77 -4.75
C LYS A 191 7.43 8.41 -4.14
N ILE A 192 7.73 7.45 -5.01
CA ILE A 192 8.53 6.28 -4.65
C ILE A 192 9.98 6.72 -4.45
N ASN A 193 10.59 6.35 -3.31
CA ASN A 193 12.02 6.60 -3.11
C ASN A 193 12.86 5.55 -3.83
N GLY A 194 12.55 4.27 -3.61
CA GLY A 194 13.26 3.17 -4.24
C GLY A 194 14.75 3.15 -3.86
N VAL A 195 15.07 3.28 -2.57
CA VAL A 195 16.43 3.06 -2.06
C VAL A 195 16.39 1.85 -1.15
N LYS A 196 15.93 2.00 0.10
CA LYS A 196 15.77 0.84 1.00
C LYS A 196 14.74 -0.14 0.48
N THR A 197 13.72 0.33 -0.24
CA THR A 197 12.74 -0.57 -0.84
C THR A 197 13.35 -1.57 -1.82
N TYR A 198 14.42 -1.21 -2.54
CA TYR A 198 15.11 -2.18 -3.39
C TYR A 198 15.82 -3.25 -2.57
N GLU A 199 16.49 -2.86 -1.48
CA GLU A 199 17.13 -3.80 -0.56
C GLU A 199 16.10 -4.74 0.07
N PHE A 200 14.96 -4.20 0.51
CA PHE A 200 13.82 -4.94 1.04
C PHE A 200 13.30 -5.98 0.04
N LEU A 201 13.11 -5.58 -1.22
CA LEU A 201 12.69 -6.48 -2.30
C LEU A 201 13.72 -7.58 -2.57
N HIS A 202 15.00 -7.24 -2.71
CA HIS A 202 16.07 -8.22 -2.93
C HIS A 202 16.13 -9.25 -1.79
N LYS A 203 16.04 -8.79 -0.53
CA LYS A 203 16.01 -9.64 0.67
C LYS A 203 14.81 -10.59 0.67
N HIS A 204 13.60 -10.05 0.54
CA HIS A 204 12.37 -10.83 0.77
C HIS A 204 11.92 -11.64 -0.45
N LEU A 205 12.29 -11.23 -1.66
CA LEU A 205 12.12 -12.02 -2.88
C LEU A 205 13.30 -12.97 -3.16
N LYS A 206 14.31 -12.98 -2.26
CA LYS A 206 15.50 -13.84 -2.38
C LYS A 206 16.13 -13.73 -3.76
N TRP A 207 16.34 -12.50 -4.22
CA TRP A 207 16.92 -12.18 -5.52
C TRP A 207 18.18 -11.36 -5.32
N PRO A 208 19.34 -11.75 -5.90
CA PRO A 208 20.60 -11.06 -5.65
C PRO A 208 20.51 -9.58 -6.09
N PRO A 209 21.16 -8.66 -5.35
CA PRO A 209 21.28 -7.28 -5.79
C PRO A 209 22.08 -7.20 -7.11
N PRO A 210 21.83 -6.17 -7.94
CA PRO A 210 22.68 -5.92 -9.10
C PRO A 210 24.14 -5.74 -8.66
N LYS A 211 25.07 -6.23 -9.48
CA LYS A 211 26.52 -6.06 -9.28
C LYS A 211 26.96 -4.65 -9.59
#